data_AF-A0A2K9NCT7-F1
#
_entry.id   AF-A0A2K9NCT7-F1
#
_cell.length_a   1.000
_cell.length_b   1.000
_cell.length_c   1.000
_cell.angle_alpha   90.00
_cell.angle_beta   90.00
_cell.angle_gamma   90.00
#
_symmetry.space_group_name_H-M   'P 1'
#
loop_
_entity.id
_entity.type
_entity.pdbx_description
1 polymer ?
#
loop_
_entity_poly.entity_id
_entity_poly.type
_entity_poly.pdbx_seq_one_letter_code
_entity_poly.pdbx_strand_id
1 'polypeptide(L)'
;MGRDIPKEFLGQPCADHPAAGSGDCCRSAVTRAYREMRSRGVPDTHCLDVAMAVYQWHHPEAEAVSSAAIVGSWVLGQTRH
;
A
#
# COMPACT_ATOMS: atom_id res chain seq x y z
N MET A 1 12.27 -14.47 -6.28
CA MET A 1 11.65 -14.46 -4.94
C MET A 1 10.31 -13.75 -5.09
N GLY A 2 9.24 -14.47 -5.41
CA GLY A 2 7.91 -13.87 -5.53
C GLY A 2 7.43 -13.51 -4.13
N ARG A 3 7.24 -12.23 -3.84
CA ARG A 3 6.59 -11.80 -2.60
C ARG A 3 5.20 -12.43 -2.59
N ASP A 4 4.91 -13.24 -1.58
CA ASP A 4 3.56 -13.79 -1.35
C ASP A 4 2.70 -12.65 -0.83
N ILE A 5 2.24 -11.80 -1.75
CA ILE A 5 1.37 -10.68 -1.43
C ILE A 5 -0.04 -11.27 -1.27
N PRO A 6 -0.71 -11.05 -0.13
CA PRO A 6 -2.04 -11.60 0.06
C PRO A 6 -2.97 -11.04 -1.02
N LYS A 7 -3.55 -11.94 -1.82
CA LYS A 7 -4.36 -11.64 -3.01
C LYS A 7 -5.57 -10.76 -2.69
N GLU A 8 -6.03 -10.81 -1.44
CA GLU A 8 -7.09 -9.95 -0.89
C GLU A 8 -6.76 -8.45 -0.97
N PHE A 9 -5.47 -8.08 -0.96
CA PHE A 9 -5.02 -6.68 -1.12
C PHE A 9 -4.74 -6.30 -2.58
N LEU A 10 -4.52 -7.28 -3.45
CA LEU A 10 -4.30 -7.08 -4.88
C LEU A 10 -5.61 -7.00 -5.68
N GLY A 11 -6.70 -7.53 -5.12
CA GLY A 11 -7.97 -7.77 -5.82
C GLY A 11 -9.12 -6.83 -5.48
N GLN A 12 -8.91 -5.76 -4.71
CA GLN A 12 -9.96 -4.76 -4.50
C GLN A 12 -9.83 -3.63 -5.53
N PRO A 13 -10.56 -3.70 -6.66
CA PRO A 13 -10.54 -2.64 -7.64
C PRO A 13 -11.07 -1.35 -7.02
N CYS A 14 -10.43 -0.24 -7.37
CA CYS A 14 -10.79 1.12 -7.01
C CYS A 14 -12.24 1.52 -7.38
N ALA A 15 -12.98 0.63 -8.06
CA ALA A 15 -14.30 0.85 -8.65
C ALA A 15 -15.44 0.99 -7.61
N ASP A 16 -15.28 0.51 -6.37
CA ASP A 16 -16.36 0.55 -5.36
C ASP A 16 -16.28 1.76 -4.41
N HIS A 17 -15.32 2.67 -4.59
CA HIS A 17 -15.22 3.90 -3.78
C HIS A 17 -15.57 5.14 -4.61
N PRO A 18 -16.77 5.72 -4.47
CA PRO A 18 -17.25 6.85 -5.29
C PRO A 18 -16.54 8.20 -5.01
N ALA A 19 -15.40 8.21 -4.33
CA ALA A 19 -14.72 9.43 -3.88
C ALA A 19 -13.27 9.59 -4.38
N ALA A 20 -12.69 8.64 -5.11
CA ALA A 20 -11.29 8.73 -5.54
C ALA A 20 -11.18 9.30 -6.96
N GLY A 21 -11.03 10.63 -7.06
CA GLY A 21 -10.45 11.26 -8.25
C GLY A 21 -9.09 10.61 -8.58
N SER A 22 -8.76 10.49 -9.86
CA SER A 22 -7.80 9.58 -10.50
C SER A 22 -6.32 9.58 -10.02
N GLY A 23 -5.97 10.14 -8.86
CA GLY A 23 -4.63 10.09 -8.27
C GLY A 23 -4.55 9.52 -6.84
N ASP A 24 -5.66 9.49 -6.08
CA ASP A 24 -5.64 9.12 -4.65
C ASP A 24 -5.91 7.63 -4.37
N CYS A 25 -6.29 6.84 -5.38
CA CYS A 25 -6.70 5.45 -5.21
C CYS A 25 -5.54 4.55 -4.72
N CYS A 26 -4.33 4.75 -5.24
CA CYS A 26 -3.14 3.98 -4.83
C CYS A 26 -2.75 4.29 -3.38
N ARG A 27 -2.82 5.57 -2.98
CA ARG A 27 -2.52 5.98 -1.61
C ARG A 27 -3.47 5.33 -0.62
N SER A 28 -4.78 5.32 -0.91
CA SER A 28 -5.78 4.68 -0.06
C SER A 28 -5.59 3.17 0.04
N ALA A 29 -5.32 2.48 -1.09
CA ALA A 29 -5.07 1.04 -1.12
C ALA A 29 -3.82 0.65 -0.29
N VAL A 30 -2.70 1.35 -0.51
CA VAL A 30 -1.43 1.14 0.21
C VAL A 30 -1.59 1.40 1.71
N THR A 31 -2.22 2.52 2.07
CA THR A 31 -2.46 2.87 3.48
C THR A 31 -3.34 1.84 4.17
N ARG A 32 -4.41 1.38 3.50
CA ARG A 32 -5.30 0.35 4.04
C ARG A 32 -4.55 -0.96 4.28
N ALA A 33 -3.78 -1.42 3.30
CA ALA A 33 -2.99 -2.65 3.43
C ALA A 33 -2.02 -2.60 4.62
N TYR A 34 -1.31 -1.47 4.77
CA TYR A 34 -0.43 -1.24 5.90
C TYR A 34 -1.17 -1.26 7.26
N ARG A 35 -2.32 -0.57 7.36
CA ARG A 35 -3.12 -0.50 8.60
C ARG A 35 -3.73 -1.85 8.97
N GLU A 36 -4.23 -2.59 8.00
CA GLU A 36 -4.81 -3.93 8.20
C GLU A 36 -3.74 -4.90 8.74
N MET A 37 -2.56 -4.92 8.13
CA MET A 37 -1.43 -5.73 8.60
C MET A 37 -1.01 -5.34 10.01
N ARG A 38 -0.91 -4.04 10.29
CA ARG A 38 -0.58 -3.53 11.62
C ARG A 38 -1.64 -3.91 12.66
N SER A 39 -2.92 -3.85 12.32
CA SER A 39 -4.03 -4.31 13.19
C SER A 39 -3.99 -5.80 13.48
N ARG A 40 -3.42 -6.61 12.57
CA ARG A 40 -3.16 -8.04 12.78
C ARG A 40 -1.92 -8.31 13.65
N GLY A 41 -1.22 -7.27 14.12
CA GLY A 41 -0.01 -7.39 14.93
C GLY A 41 1.26 -7.66 14.11
N VAL A 42 1.21 -7.46 12.78
CA VAL A 42 2.39 -7.63 11.92
C VAL A 42 3.37 -6.48 12.16
N PRO A 43 4.68 -6.75 12.26
CA PRO A 43 5.70 -5.71 12.41
C PRO A 43 5.71 -4.73 11.24
N ASP A 44 6.04 -3.47 11.54
CA ASP A 44 6.00 -2.35 10.61
C ASP A 44 6.78 -2.58 9.31
N THR A 45 7.93 -3.26 9.42
CA THR A 45 8.78 -3.63 8.29
C THR A 45 8.05 -4.52 7.28
N HIS A 46 7.25 -5.46 7.77
CA HIS A 46 6.43 -6.34 6.94
C HIS A 46 5.18 -5.64 6.42
N CYS A 47 4.58 -4.74 7.21
CA CYS A 47 3.49 -3.88 6.77
C CYS A 47 3.90 -2.99 5.58
N LEU A 48 5.09 -2.40 5.65
CA LEU A 48 5.69 -1.62 4.58
C LEU A 48 5.96 -2.47 3.34
N ASP A 49 6.47 -3.69 3.51
CA ASP A 49 6.74 -4.60 2.38
C ASP A 49 5.47 -4.89 1.56
N VAL A 50 4.36 -5.22 2.23
CA VAL A 50 3.07 -5.46 1.55
C VAL A 50 2.52 -4.17 0.92
N ALA A 51 2.62 -3.04 1.61
CA ALA A 51 2.18 -1.76 1.10
C ALA A 51 2.96 -1.36 -0.18
N MET A 52 4.28 -1.59 -0.20
CA MET A 52 5.11 -1.43 -1.40
C MET A 52 4.71 -2.38 -2.51
N ALA A 53 4.39 -3.63 -2.17
CA ALA A 53 4.02 -4.61 -3.15
C ALA A 53 2.67 -4.28 -3.84
N VAL A 54 1.70 -3.74 -3.08
CA VAL A 54 0.45 -3.18 -3.64
C VAL A 54 0.76 -1.98 -4.56
N TYR A 55 1.63 -1.07 -4.12
CA TYR A 55 2.03 0.07 -4.95
C TYR A 55 2.70 -0.36 -6.26
N GLN A 56 3.61 -1.33 -6.22
CA GLN A 56 4.30 -1.86 -7.40
C GLN A 56 3.36 -2.65 -8.32
N TRP A 57 2.30 -3.24 -7.79
CA TRP A 57 1.29 -3.90 -8.63
C TRP A 57 0.50 -2.87 -9.45
N HIS A 58 0.17 -1.72 -8.87
CA HIS A 58 -0.48 -0.60 -9.56
C HIS A 58 0.49 0.16 -10.48
N HIS A 59 1.76 0.25 -10.08
CA HIS A 59 2.82 0.97 -10.79
C HIS A 59 4.02 0.04 -11.05
N PRO A 60 3.92 -0.88 -12.03
CA PRO A 60 5.02 -1.78 -12.36
C PRO A 60 6.25 -1.03 -12.89
N GLU A 61 6.07 0.18 -13.42
CA GLU A 61 7.15 1.08 -13.84
C GLU A 61 7.88 1.77 -12.67
N ALA A 62 7.34 1.69 -11.45
CA ALA A 62 7.97 2.32 -10.29
C ALA A 62 9.09 1.45 -9.71
N GLU A 63 10.30 2.01 -9.67
CA GLU A 63 11.47 1.42 -9.01
C GLU A 63 11.19 1.14 -7.53
N ALA A 64 11.74 0.04 -7.00
CA ALA A 64 11.52 -0.38 -5.61
C ALA A 64 11.97 0.67 -4.58
N VAL A 65 13.06 1.37 -4.86
CA VAL A 65 13.59 2.44 -4.01
C VAL A 65 12.63 3.64 -3.95
N SER A 66 12.13 4.08 -5.11
CA SER A 66 11.13 5.15 -5.19
C SER A 66 9.81 4.74 -4.54
N SER A 67 9.40 3.49 -4.70
CA SER A 67 8.20 2.93 -4.09
C SER A 67 8.27 2.98 -2.56
N ALA A 68 9.40 2.60 -1.96
CA ALA A 68 9.59 2.65 -0.51
C ALA A 68 9.48 4.08 0.04
N ALA A 69 10.10 5.05 -0.65
CA ALA A 69 10.06 6.45 -0.24
C ALA A 69 8.64 7.04 -0.32
N ILE A 70 7.91 6.76 -1.40
CA ILE A 70 6.53 7.22 -1.62
C ILE A 70 5.58 6.59 -0.61
N VAL A 71 5.61 5.25 -0.48
CA VAL A 71 4.77 4.50 0.46
C VAL A 71 5.07 4.89 1.89
N GLY A 72 6.36 5.01 2.25
CA GLY A 72 6.81 5.47 3.57
C GLY A 72 6.27 6.85 3.90
N SER A 73 6.32 7.80 2.96
CA SER A 73 5.74 9.14 3.13
C SER A 73 4.24 9.08 3.41
N TRP A 74 3.51 8.17 2.76
CA TRP A 74 2.08 8.03 2.96
C TRP A 74 1.71 7.41 4.30
N VAL A 75 2.36 6.32 4.70
CA VAL A 75 2.00 5.59 5.94
C VAL A 75 2.57 6.25 7.20
N LEU A 76 3.80 6.78 7.12
CA LEU A 76 4.43 7.48 8.25
C LEU A 76 3.90 8.91 8.39
N GLY A 77 3.58 9.58 7.27
CA GLY A 77 3.01 10.92 7.26
C GLY A 77 1.59 11.02 7.83
N GLN A 78 0.87 9.89 7.93
CA GLN A 78 -0.44 9.80 8.60
C GLN A 78 -0.35 9.59 10.11
N THR A 79 0.83 9.28 10.67
CA THR A 79 1.01 9.07 12.11
C THR A 79 1.26 10.38 12.88
N ARG A 80 0.58 11.47 12.50
CA ARG A 80 0.62 12.71 13.29
C ARG A 80 -0.50 12.67 14.35
N HIS A 81 -0.09 12.20 15.54
CA HIS A 81 -0.68 12.38 16.88
C HIS A 81 -2.17 12.07 17.08
#